data_AF-A0A820IGS3-F1
#
_entry.id   AF-A0A820IGS3-F1
#
_cell.length_a   1.000
_cell.length_b   1.000
_cell.length_c   1.000
_cell.angle_alpha   90.00
_cell.angle_beta   90.00
_cell.angle_gamma   90.00
#
_symmetry.space_group_name_H-M   'P 1'
#
loop_
_entity.id
_entity.type
_entity.pdbx_description
1 polymer ?
#
loop_
_entity_poly.entity_id
_entity_poly.type
_entity_poly.pdbx_seq_one_letter_code
_entity_poly.pdbx_strand_id
1 'polypeptide(L)'
;MSRTTFLNVDDSKAGMEDLDKEKINKLIQEASKNSKFFKQQQRREEDNRRRIEVKLSKIKSFTPFQIEQAEKSADRYLSQLDKTRDLSRTFC
;
A
#
# COMPACT_ATOMS: atom_id res chain seq x y z
N MET A 1 -14.72 -16.68 -4.38
CA MET A 1 -13.38 -17.22 -4.08
C MET A 1 -12.50 -16.07 -3.62
N SER A 2 -11.91 -16.17 -2.42
CA SER A 2 -11.03 -15.12 -1.87
C SER A 2 -9.75 -15.06 -2.72
N ARG A 3 -9.55 -13.96 -3.47
CA ARG A 3 -8.29 -13.72 -4.20
C ARG A 3 -7.19 -13.58 -3.15
N THR A 4 -6.29 -14.57 -3.08
CA THR A 4 -5.07 -14.49 -2.28
C THR A 4 -4.19 -13.38 -2.84
N THR A 5 -4.14 -12.24 -2.14
CA THR A 5 -3.43 -11.02 -2.57
C THR A 5 -1.98 -10.98 -2.13
N PHE A 6 -1.63 -11.64 -1.03
CA PHE A 6 -0.33 -11.52 -0.36
C PHE A 6 0.83 -12.30 -1.00
N LEU A 7 0.57 -13.09 -2.05
CA LEU A 7 1.58 -13.89 -2.75
C LEU A 7 1.63 -13.61 -4.26
N ASN A 8 0.94 -12.59 -4.71
CA ASN A 8 0.94 -12.24 -6.12
C ASN A 8 2.26 -11.58 -6.52
N VAL A 9 2.66 -11.82 -7.76
CA VAL A 9 3.78 -11.12 -8.38
C VAL A 9 3.46 -9.63 -8.48
N ASP A 10 4.45 -8.82 -8.12
CA ASP A 10 4.41 -7.38 -8.26
C ASP A 10 5.12 -6.99 -9.56
N ASP A 11 4.34 -6.56 -10.54
CA ASP A 11 4.79 -6.14 -11.87
C ASP A 11 5.01 -4.62 -11.97
N SER A 12 4.85 -3.87 -10.87
CA SER A 12 5.17 -2.44 -10.86
C SER A 12 6.69 -2.16 -10.90
N LYS A 13 7.50 -3.23 -10.94
CA LYS A 13 8.96 -3.17 -11.02
C LYS A 13 9.41 -3.10 -12.47
N ALA A 14 10.48 -2.34 -12.71
CA ALA A 14 11.06 -2.17 -14.04
C ALA A 14 11.39 -3.53 -14.70
N GLY A 15 11.04 -3.67 -15.98
CA GLY A 15 11.31 -4.88 -16.76
C GLY A 15 10.33 -6.04 -16.53
N MET A 16 9.15 -5.76 -15.96
CA MET A 16 8.09 -6.74 -15.70
C MET A 16 6.82 -6.51 -16.55
N GLU A 17 6.89 -5.66 -17.57
CA GLU A 17 5.72 -5.15 -18.29
C GLU A 17 4.90 -6.23 -19.02
N ASP A 18 5.54 -7.34 -19.45
CA ASP A 18 4.92 -8.37 -20.29
C ASP A 18 4.76 -9.76 -19.61
N LEU A 19 4.70 -9.79 -18.28
CA LEU A 19 4.54 -11.04 -17.54
C LEU A 19 3.09 -11.58 -17.56
N ASP A 20 2.94 -12.88 -17.83
CA ASP A 20 1.69 -13.61 -17.57
C ASP A 20 1.50 -13.83 -16.06
N LYS A 21 0.91 -12.83 -15.42
CA LYS A 21 0.68 -12.80 -13.97
C LYS A 21 -0.18 -13.95 -13.50
N GLU A 22 -1.18 -14.37 -14.29
CA GLU A 22 -2.09 -15.42 -13.86
C GLU A 22 -1.36 -16.76 -13.76
N LYS A 23 -0.55 -17.09 -14.76
CA LYS A 23 0.25 -18.31 -14.75
C LYS A 23 1.28 -18.30 -13.62
N ILE A 24 1.98 -17.19 -13.42
CA ILE A 24 2.97 -17.03 -12.35
C ILE A 24 2.32 -17.16 -10.97
N ASN A 25 1.20 -16.47 -10.74
CA ASN A 25 0.52 -16.49 -9.45
C ASN A 25 -0.07 -17.88 -9.13
N LYS A 26 -0.60 -18.59 -10.14
CA LYS A 26 -1.05 -19.99 -9.97
C LYS A 26 0.10 -20.88 -9.51
N LEU A 27 1.24 -20.80 -10.17
CA LEU A 27 2.44 -21.59 -9.81
C LEU A 27 2.92 -21.27 -8.39
N ILE A 28 3.01 -19.98 -8.03
CA ILE A 28 3.44 -19.55 -6.69
C ILE A 28 2.47 -20.07 -5.61
N GLN A 29 1.16 -19.97 -5.86
CA GLN A 29 0.15 -20.43 -4.91
C GLN A 29 0.22 -21.95 -4.71
N GLU A 30 0.30 -22.72 -5.79
CA GLU A 30 0.43 -24.18 -5.73
C GLU A 30 1.68 -24.61 -4.97
N ALA A 31 2.83 -24.00 -5.27
CA ALA A 31 4.09 -24.29 -4.59
C ALA A 31 4.07 -23.91 -3.09
N SER A 32 3.29 -22.89 -2.70
CA SER A 32 3.35 -22.31 -1.35
C SER A 32 2.27 -22.81 -0.38
N LYS A 33 1.13 -23.34 -0.87
CA LYS A 33 -0.15 -23.54 -0.14
C LYS A 33 -0.05 -24.22 1.24
N ASN A 34 0.91 -25.11 1.44
CA ASN A 34 1.06 -25.89 2.67
C ASN A 34 2.23 -25.47 3.56
N SER A 35 2.99 -24.44 3.17
CA SER A 35 4.14 -23.99 3.93
C SER A 35 3.75 -23.25 5.22
N LYS A 36 4.62 -23.30 6.23
CA LYS A 36 4.49 -22.45 7.43
C LYS A 36 4.46 -20.96 7.07
N PHE A 37 5.24 -20.57 6.06
CA PHE A 37 5.26 -19.22 5.51
C PHE A 37 3.89 -18.79 4.97
N PHE A 38 3.23 -19.63 4.16
CA PHE A 38 1.91 -19.34 3.61
C PHE A 38 0.86 -19.08 4.69
N LYS A 39 0.85 -19.90 5.75
CA LYS A 39 -0.04 -19.69 6.91
C LYS A 39 0.28 -18.38 7.64
N GLN A 40 1.55 -18.03 7.78
CA GLN A 40 1.95 -16.75 8.40
C GLN A 40 1.51 -15.55 7.56
N GLN A 41 1.66 -15.61 6.23
CA GLN A 41 1.24 -14.53 5.35
C GLN A 41 -0.29 -14.36 5.33
N GLN A 42 -1.06 -15.45 5.38
CA GLN A 42 -2.51 -15.36 5.57
C GLN A 42 -2.89 -14.58 6.83
N ARG A 43 -2.26 -14.90 7.97
CA ARG A 43 -2.52 -14.17 9.24
C ARG A 43 -2.16 -12.69 9.13
N ARG A 44 -1.03 -12.36 8.49
CA ARG A 44 -0.62 -10.97 8.25
C ARG A 44 -1.61 -10.23 7.37
N GLU A 45 -2.15 -10.89 6.35
CA GLU A 45 -3.16 -10.31 5.47
C GLU A 45 -4.47 -10.02 6.21
N GLU A 46 -4.91 -10.93 7.08
CA GLU A 46 -6.07 -10.71 7.95
C GLU A 46 -5.86 -9.52 8.89
N ASP A 47 -4.68 -9.40 9.49
CA ASP A 47 -4.32 -8.27 10.34
C ASP A 47 -4.28 -6.94 9.57
N ASN A 48 -3.73 -6.96 8.36
CA ASN A 48 -3.71 -5.79 7.47
C ASN A 48 -5.13 -5.36 7.09
N ARG A 49 -6.01 -6.31 6.74
CA ARG A 49 -7.41 -6.04 6.43
C ARG A 49 -8.13 -5.39 7.60
N ARG A 50 -7.95 -5.92 8.82
CA ARG A 50 -8.51 -5.34 10.04
C ARG A 50 -8.03 -3.91 10.27
N ARG A 51 -6.74 -3.63 10.03
CA ARG A 51 -6.18 -2.28 10.14
C ARG A 51 -6.75 -1.33 9.09
N ILE A 52 -6.98 -1.79 7.87
CA ILE A 52 -7.63 -1.01 6.81
C ILE A 52 -9.06 -0.65 7.23
N GLU A 53 -9.83 -1.61 7.75
CA GLU A 53 -11.20 -1.37 8.23
C GLU A 53 -11.25 -0.32 9.33
N VAL A 54 -10.34 -0.40 10.31
CA VAL A 54 -10.21 0.60 11.39
C VAL A 54 -9.84 1.98 10.83
N LYS A 55 -8.95 2.05 9.83
CA LYS A 55 -8.61 3.34 9.19
C LYS A 55 -9.81 3.91 8.43
N LEU A 56 -10.54 3.08 7.69
CA LEU A 56 -11.72 3.50 6.93
C LEU A 56 -12.85 3.98 7.84
N SER A 57 -13.10 3.30 8.96
CA SER A 57 -14.10 3.76 9.93
C SER A 57 -13.70 5.10 10.55
N LYS A 58 -12.41 5.28 10.85
CA LYS A 58 -11.88 6.57 11.33
C LYS A 58 -12.04 7.67 10.28
N ILE A 59 -11.74 7.41 9.01
CA ILE A 59 -11.93 8.38 7.91
C ILE A 59 -13.40 8.84 7.86
N LYS A 60 -14.35 7.91 7.97
CA LYS A 60 -15.79 8.23 7.96
C LYS A 60 -16.25 9.05 9.17
N SER A 61 -15.50 9.03 10.27
CA SER A 61 -15.85 9.76 11.49
C SER A 61 -15.46 11.25 11.46
N PHE A 62 -14.63 11.68 10.50
CA PHE A 62 -14.21 13.08 10.43
C PHE A 62 -15.33 13.99 9.93
N THR A 63 -15.47 15.14 10.59
CA THR A 63 -16.42 16.17 10.16
C THR A 63 -15.82 17.03 9.03
N PRO A 64 -16.65 17.66 8.17
CA PRO A 64 -16.16 18.56 7.14
C PRO A 64 -15.26 19.68 7.69
N PHE A 65 -15.62 20.24 8.86
CA PHE A 65 -14.82 21.26 9.54
C PHE A 65 -13.44 20.75 9.97
N GLN A 66 -13.34 19.53 10.50
CA GLN A 66 -12.05 18.93 10.87
C GLN A 66 -11.17 18.72 9.65
N ILE A 67 -11.75 18.30 8.53
CA ILE A 67 -11.05 18.12 7.26
C ILE A 67 -10.52 19.48 6.76
N GLU A 68 -11.36 20.51 6.73
CA GLU A 68 -10.97 21.86 6.30
C GLU A 68 -9.83 22.44 7.16
N GLN A 69 -9.89 22.26 8.49
CA GLN A 69 -8.80 22.69 9.38
C GLN A 69 -7.50 21.92 9.13
N ALA A 70 -7.60 20.61 8.87
CA ALA A 70 -6.45 19.78 8.56
C ALA A 70 -5.81 20.17 7.21
N GLU A 71 -6.63 20.45 6.19
CA GLU A 71 -6.17 20.95 4.88
C GLU A 71 -5.41 22.26 5.02
N LYS A 72 -5.99 23.25 5.72
CA LYS A 72 -5.30 24.54 5.98
C LYS A 72 -3.98 24.37 6.72
N SER A 73 -3.90 23.41 7.63
CA SER A 73 -2.65 23.10 8.35
C SER A 73 -1.62 22.45 7.43
N ALA A 74 -2.05 21.49 6.60
CA ALA A 74 -1.21 20.82 5.62
C ALA A 74 -0.65 21.81 4.59
N ASP A 75 -1.47 22.72 4.08
CA ASP A 75 -1.05 23.74 3.10
C ASP A 75 0.02 24.68 3.66
N ARG A 76 -0.12 25.09 4.93
CA ARG A 76 0.92 25.89 5.61
C ARG A 76 2.23 25.13 5.70
N TYR A 77 2.17 23.84 6.02
CA TYR A 77 3.36 23.00 6.11
C TYR A 77 4.01 22.77 4.74
N LEU A 78 3.22 22.50 3.70
CA LEU A 78 3.71 22.41 2.32
C LEU A 78 4.40 23.70 1.88
N SER A 79 3.81 24.87 2.17
CA SER A 79 4.42 26.17 1.89
C SER A 79 5.77 26.36 2.60
N GLN A 80 5.93 25.83 3.82
CA GLN A 80 7.22 25.85 4.52
C GLN A 80 8.26 24.95 3.84
N LEU A 81 7.86 23.73 3.45
CA LEU A 81 8.75 22.80 2.74
C LEU A 81 9.22 23.38 1.41
N ASP A 82 8.32 23.98 0.63
CA ASP A 82 8.65 24.61 -0.65
C ASP A 82 9.64 25.76 -0.52
N LYS A 83 9.56 26.56 0.55
CA LYS A 83 10.54 27.63 0.81
C LYS A 83 11.95 27.09 1.07
N THR A 84 12.05 25.87 1.59
CA THR A 84 13.32 25.21 1.91
C THR A 84 13.78 24.23 0.82
N ARG A 85 13.07 24.15 -0.31
CA ARG A 85 13.37 23.23 -1.40
C ARG A 85 14.70 23.59 -2.06
N ASP A 86 15.70 22.76 -1.85
CA ASP A 86 17.04 22.88 -2.47
C ASP A 86 17.14 21.97 -3.70
N LEU A 87 17.27 22.57 -4.89
CA LEU A 87 17.48 21.88 -6.16
C LEU A 87 18.91 22.02 -6.70
N SER A 88 19.82 22.60 -5.91
CA SER A 88 21.20 22.86 -6.36
C SER A 88 22.07 21.60 -6.44
N ARG A 89 21.62 20.50 -5.85
CA ARG A 89 22.38 19.25 -5.75
C ARG A 89 21.97 18.26 -6.83
N THR A 90 22.96 17.62 -7.44
CA THR A 90 22.75 16.45 -8.30
C THR A 90 23.03 15.20 -7.49
N PHE A 91 22.07 14.28 -7.44
CA PHE A 91 22.22 12.95 -6.87
C PHE A 91 22.29 11.94 -8.02
N CYS A 92 23.33 11.12 -8.02
CA CYS A 92 23.55 10.05 -8.99
C CYS A 92 23.87 8.76 -8.25
#